data_AF-A0A956XUJ1-F1
#
_entry.id   AF-A0A956XUJ1-F1
#
_cell.length_a   1.000
_cell.length_b   1.000
_cell.length_c   1.000
_cell.angle_alpha   90.00
_cell.angle_beta   90.00
_cell.angle_gamma   90.00
#
_symmetry.space_group_name_H-M   'P 1'
#
loop_
_entity.id
_entity.type
_entity.pdbx_description
1 polymer ?
#
loop_
_entity_poly.entity_id
_entity_poly.type
_entity_poly.pdbx_seq_one_letter_code
_entity_poly.pdbx_strand_id
1 'polypeptide(L)'
;GIRIKANIDGVHIKIEDDGRYVNNPEIMGTCHFGNGCQILGNITVQNCVLAGGGSFKSKDPDLRGALLKGYGLARNLHLEPGQVINGRGHFSDDLIELQSAYH
;
A
#
# COMPACT_ATOMS: atom_id res chain seq x y z
N GLY A 1 5.05 3.88 14.85
CA GLY A 1 6.11 3.80 13.83
C GLY A 1 5.84 2.63 12.90
N ILE A 2 6.51 2.58 11.75
CA ILE A 2 6.44 1.46 10.80
C ILE A 2 7.33 0.30 11.28
N ARG A 3 6.94 -0.95 11.00
CA ARG A 3 7.81 -2.13 11.15
C ARG A 3 8.08 -2.74 9.78
N ILE A 4 9.35 -3.01 9.48
CA ILE A 4 9.77 -3.63 8.21
C ILE A 4 10.65 -4.83 8.56
N LYS A 5 10.33 -6.00 7.99
CA LYS A 5 11.02 -7.25 8.28
C LYS A 5 11.32 -8.00 6.98
N ALA A 6 12.59 -8.16 6.64
CA ALA A 6 13.04 -9.19 5.72
C ALA A 6 12.98 -10.54 6.45
N ASN A 7 11.77 -11.12 6.53
CA ASN A 7 11.44 -12.19 7.48
C ASN A 7 11.83 -13.60 7.03
N ILE A 8 12.23 -13.78 5.76
CA ILE A 8 12.72 -15.04 5.20
C ILE A 8 13.86 -14.74 4.21
N ASP A 9 14.66 -15.75 3.87
CA ASP A 9 15.79 -15.60 2.94
C ASP A 9 15.34 -15.18 1.54
N GLY A 10 16.12 -14.31 0.89
CA GLY A 10 15.92 -13.91 -0.50
C GLY A 10 14.81 -12.89 -0.76
N VAL A 11 14.17 -12.33 0.27
CA VAL A 11 13.16 -11.29 0.08
C VAL A 11 13.76 -9.92 -0.17
N HIS A 12 13.03 -9.11 -0.94
CA HIS A 12 13.40 -7.73 -1.24
C HIS A 12 12.24 -6.80 -0.92
N ILE A 13 12.50 -5.76 -0.12
CA ILE A 13 11.54 -4.71 0.18
C ILE A 13 12.10 -3.41 -0.38
N LYS A 14 11.47 -2.90 -1.43
CA LYS A 14 11.80 -1.62 -2.06
C LYS A 14 10.74 -0.59 -1.73
N ILE A 15 11.18 0.54 -1.19
CA ILE A 15 10.34 1.70 -0.86
C ILE A 15 10.95 2.91 -1.58
N GLU A 16 10.17 3.54 -2.44
CA GLU A 16 10.58 4.75 -3.15
C GLU A 16 10.12 6.02 -2.39
N ASP A 17 10.11 7.17 -3.07
CA ASP A 17 9.97 8.47 -2.44
C ASP A 17 8.51 8.85 -2.12
N ASP A 18 8.32 9.85 -1.27
CA ASP A 18 7.02 10.48 -0.95
C ASP A 18 5.90 9.54 -0.43
N GLY A 19 6.25 8.31 -0.04
CA GLY A 19 5.31 7.35 0.53
C GLY A 19 4.80 7.76 1.92
N ARG A 20 3.59 7.29 2.28
CA ARG A 20 3.02 7.48 3.64
C ARG A 20 2.69 6.16 4.30
N TYR A 21 3.33 5.90 5.44
CA TYR A 21 3.14 4.67 6.22
C TYR A 21 2.74 5.01 7.65
N VAL A 22 1.43 5.08 7.89
CA VAL A 22 0.86 5.71 9.10
C VAL A 22 0.03 4.69 9.88
N ASN A 23 -0.01 4.82 11.21
CA ASN A 23 -0.78 3.96 12.15
C ASN A 23 -0.26 2.52 12.29
N ASN A 24 1.07 2.39 12.36
CA ASN A 24 1.78 1.15 12.70
C ASN A 24 1.62 -0.02 11.71
N PRO A 25 1.77 0.20 10.39
CA PRO A 25 1.81 -0.90 9.45
C PRO A 25 3.04 -1.79 9.68
N GLU A 26 2.90 -3.05 9.32
CA GLU A 26 3.94 -4.06 9.37
C GLU A 26 4.16 -4.64 7.97
N ILE A 27 5.39 -4.53 7.45
CA ILE A 27 5.73 -4.94 6.09
C ILE A 27 6.70 -6.11 6.15
N MET A 28 6.40 -7.17 5.41
CA MET A 28 7.23 -8.36 5.34
C MET A 28 7.15 -9.04 3.96
N GLY A 29 8.02 -10.01 3.72
CA GLY A 29 8.11 -10.68 2.42
C GLY A 29 8.69 -9.78 1.33
N THR A 30 8.39 -10.09 0.07
CA THR A 30 8.88 -9.32 -1.08
C THR A 30 7.90 -8.21 -1.46
N CYS A 31 8.24 -6.96 -1.18
CA CYS A 31 7.36 -5.83 -1.43
C CYS A 31 8.00 -4.78 -2.35
N HIS A 32 7.20 -4.17 -3.22
CA HIS A 32 7.62 -3.02 -4.03
C HIS A 32 6.62 -1.89 -3.89
N PHE A 33 7.05 -0.80 -3.26
CA PHE A 33 6.24 0.38 -2.95
C PHE A 33 6.80 1.56 -3.72
N GLY A 34 6.13 1.90 -4.81
CA GLY A 34 6.54 2.99 -5.71
C GLY A 34 6.25 4.37 -5.14
N ASN A 35 6.76 5.39 -5.85
CA ASN A 35 6.62 6.79 -5.46
C ASN A 35 5.20 7.19 -5.03
N GLY A 36 5.06 7.85 -3.88
CA GLY A 36 3.79 8.41 -3.42
C GLY A 36 2.75 7.37 -2.95
N CYS A 37 3.07 6.07 -2.93
CA CYS A 37 2.15 5.06 -2.45
C CYS A 37 1.91 5.18 -0.93
N GLN A 38 0.82 4.58 -0.45
CA GLN A 38 0.36 4.82 0.92
C GLN A 38 -0.14 3.54 1.60
N ILE A 39 0.19 3.38 2.88
CA ILE A 39 -0.40 2.40 3.80
C ILE A 39 -0.86 3.16 5.04
N LEU A 40 -2.18 3.27 5.19
CA LEU A 40 -2.83 4.07 6.22
C LEU A 40 -3.64 3.17 7.15
N GLY A 41 -3.00 2.68 8.21
CA GLY A 41 -3.64 1.77 9.14
C GLY A 41 -2.73 0.73 9.76
N ASN A 42 -3.27 -0.01 10.74
CA ASN A 42 -2.63 -1.18 11.30
C ASN A 42 -2.83 -2.37 10.37
N ILE A 43 -2.04 -2.39 9.30
CA ILE A 43 -2.11 -3.36 8.22
C ILE A 43 -0.80 -4.15 8.20
N THR A 44 -0.93 -5.47 8.26
CA THR A 44 0.15 -6.39 7.90
C THR A 44 0.16 -6.54 6.39
N VAL A 45 1.24 -6.11 5.75
CA VAL A 45 1.47 -6.20 4.31
C VAL A 45 2.52 -7.27 4.04
N GLN A 46 2.17 -8.23 3.19
CA GLN A 46 3.03 -9.36 2.85
C GLN A 46 3.01 -9.62 1.35
N ASN A 47 4.18 -9.59 0.71
CA ASN A 47 4.31 -9.91 -0.71
C ASN A 47 3.46 -9.01 -1.63
N CYS A 48 3.39 -7.70 -1.37
CA CYS A 48 2.52 -6.81 -2.14
C CYS A 48 3.31 -5.84 -3.02
N VAL A 49 2.70 -5.46 -4.14
CA VAL A 49 3.16 -4.39 -5.03
C VAL A 49 2.16 -3.25 -4.97
N LEU A 50 2.63 -2.07 -4.58
CA LEU A 50 1.86 -0.82 -4.59
C LEU A 50 2.52 0.11 -5.61
N ALA A 51 1.88 0.27 -6.76
CA ALA A 51 2.43 1.08 -7.84
C ALA A 51 2.62 2.54 -7.40
N GLY A 52 3.67 3.16 -7.95
CA GLY A 52 3.95 4.56 -7.74
C GLY A 52 3.08 5.47 -8.60
N GLY A 53 3.01 6.73 -8.23
CA GLY A 53 2.30 7.78 -8.95
C GLY A 53 2.57 9.13 -8.30
N GLY A 54 1.63 10.06 -8.42
CA GLY A 54 1.66 11.30 -7.69
C GLY A 54 1.56 11.07 -6.17
N SER A 55 2.13 11.97 -5.36
CA SER A 55 1.96 11.91 -3.90
C SER A 55 0.50 12.18 -3.50
N PHE A 56 0.19 11.99 -2.22
CA PHE A 56 -1.12 12.35 -1.62
C PHE A 56 -1.54 13.82 -1.81
N LYS A 57 -0.61 14.70 -2.21
CA LYS A 57 -0.87 16.12 -2.51
C LYS A 57 -1.34 16.35 -3.96
N SER A 58 -1.28 15.32 -4.81
CA SER A 58 -1.66 15.43 -6.22
C SER A 58 -3.16 15.72 -6.32
N LYS A 59 -3.50 16.64 -7.24
CA LYS A 59 -4.88 17.13 -7.42
C LYS A 59 -5.82 16.02 -7.89
N ASP A 60 -5.38 15.25 -8.87
CA ASP A 60 -6.11 14.09 -9.37
C ASP A 60 -5.82 12.88 -8.48
N PRO A 61 -6.82 12.34 -7.75
CA PRO A 61 -6.64 11.18 -6.89
C PRO A 61 -6.30 9.91 -7.66
N ASP A 62 -6.74 9.78 -8.91
CA ASP A 62 -6.55 8.56 -9.71
C ASP A 62 -5.17 8.51 -10.39
N LEU A 63 -4.40 9.60 -10.29
CA LEU A 63 -2.99 9.64 -10.67
C LEU A 63 -2.04 9.45 -9.48
N ARG A 64 -2.55 9.27 -8.25
CA ARG A 64 -1.72 9.08 -7.06
C ARG A 64 -1.06 7.70 -7.03
N GLY A 65 -0.06 7.52 -6.19
CA GLY A 65 0.42 6.17 -5.84
C GLY A 65 -0.70 5.35 -5.19
N ALA A 66 -0.60 4.03 -5.33
CA ALA A 66 -1.56 3.07 -4.78
C ALA A 66 -1.72 3.20 -3.26
N LEU A 67 -2.92 2.91 -2.74
CA LEU A 67 -3.30 3.11 -1.34
C LEU A 67 -3.91 1.85 -0.71
N LEU A 68 -3.34 1.41 0.42
CA LEU A 68 -4.03 0.53 1.37
C LEU A 68 -4.51 1.33 2.57
N LYS A 69 -5.79 1.19 2.95
CA LYS A 69 -6.38 1.89 4.10
C LYS A 69 -7.18 0.92 4.96
N GLY A 70 -7.12 1.08 6.28
CA GLY A 70 -7.94 0.32 7.23
C GLY A 70 -7.14 -0.51 8.23
N TYR A 71 -7.47 -1.79 8.41
CA TYR A 71 -6.75 -2.68 9.33
C TYR A 71 -6.88 -4.13 8.89
N GLY A 72 -5.87 -4.97 9.18
CA GLY A 72 -5.90 -6.39 8.88
C GLY A 72 -4.72 -6.87 8.03
N LEU A 73 -4.95 -7.86 7.17
CA LEU A 73 -3.93 -8.51 6.36
C LEU A 73 -4.13 -8.23 4.86
N ALA A 74 -3.11 -7.64 4.24
CA ALA A 74 -2.94 -7.55 2.80
C ALA A 74 -1.82 -8.51 2.38
N ARG A 75 -2.15 -9.49 1.54
CA ARG A 75 -1.20 -10.51 1.09
C ARG A 75 -1.32 -10.77 -0.40
N ASN A 76 -0.19 -10.81 -1.09
CA ASN A 76 -0.10 -11.13 -2.52
C ASN A 76 -0.95 -10.20 -3.41
N LEU A 77 -1.06 -8.92 -3.04
CA LEU A 77 -1.85 -7.94 -3.78
C LEU A 77 -0.98 -7.11 -4.71
N HIS A 78 -1.55 -6.73 -5.85
CA HIS A 78 -0.96 -5.77 -6.77
C HIS A 78 -1.97 -4.66 -7.03
N LEU A 79 -1.61 -3.43 -6.65
CA LEU A 79 -2.41 -2.24 -6.90
C LEU A 79 -1.68 -1.33 -7.90
N GLU A 80 -2.41 -0.87 -8.89
CA GLU A 80 -2.00 0.10 -9.91
C GLU A 80 -2.12 1.55 -9.39
N PRO A 81 -1.55 2.55 -10.11
CA PRO A 81 -1.71 3.95 -9.73
C PRO A 81 -3.19 4.33 -9.63
N GLY A 82 -3.50 5.19 -8.67
CA GLY A 82 -4.87 5.64 -8.39
C GLY A 82 -5.74 4.62 -7.66
N GLN A 83 -5.31 3.36 -7.54
CA GLN A 83 -6.12 2.34 -6.88
C GLN A 83 -6.04 2.44 -5.36
N VAL A 84 -7.13 2.04 -4.71
CA VAL A 84 -7.27 1.94 -3.26
C VAL A 84 -7.98 0.65 -2.88
N ILE A 85 -7.54 0.04 -1.78
CA ILE A 85 -8.37 -0.90 -1.01
C ILE A 85 -8.59 -0.31 0.39
N ASN A 86 -9.86 -0.11 0.74
CA ASN A 86 -10.29 0.28 2.08
C ASN A 86 -10.79 -0.94 2.87
N GLY A 87 -9.84 -1.77 3.32
CA GLY A 87 -10.09 -3.10 3.87
C GLY A 87 -10.29 -3.13 5.38
N ARG A 88 -11.03 -4.15 5.85
CA ARG A 88 -11.24 -4.47 7.27
C ARG A 88 -11.06 -5.96 7.51
N GLY A 89 -10.00 -6.34 8.21
CA GLY A 89 -9.65 -7.74 8.50
C GLY A 89 -8.87 -8.40 7.36
N HIS A 90 -9.46 -8.50 6.17
CA HIS A 90 -8.84 -9.09 4.99
C HIS A 90 -8.90 -8.12 3.80
N PHE A 91 -7.83 -8.08 3.02
CA PHE A 91 -7.73 -7.31 1.78
C PHE A 91 -7.61 -8.29 0.63
N SER A 92 -8.33 -8.02 -0.46
CA SER A 92 -8.45 -8.88 -1.63
C SER A 92 -8.73 -8.04 -2.88
N ASP A 93 -8.46 -8.60 -4.06
CA ASP A 93 -8.54 -7.87 -5.33
C ASP A 93 -9.96 -7.39 -5.68
N ASP A 94 -11.00 -8.05 -5.16
CA ASP A 94 -12.41 -7.65 -5.34
C ASP A 94 -12.77 -6.35 -4.60
N LEU A 95 -11.92 -5.88 -3.69
CA LEU A 95 -12.10 -4.63 -2.95
C LEU A 95 -11.37 -3.44 -3.60
N ILE A 96 -10.78 -3.63 -4.78
CA ILE A 96 -10.06 -2.56 -5.49
C ILE A 96 -11.05 -1.54 -6.04
N GLU A 97 -10.85 -0.29 -5.66
CA GLU A 97 -11.57 0.88 -6.15
C GLU A 97 -10.57 1.94 -6.67
N LEU A 98 -11.07 2.94 -7.39
CA LEU A 98 -10.32 4.16 -7.68
C LEU A 98 -10.38 5.11 -6.47
N GLN A 99 -9.30 5.86 -6.23
CA GLN A 99 -9.23 6.82 -5.13
C GLN A 99 -10.27 7.94 -5.27
N SER A 100 -10.70 8.27 -6.49
CA SER A 100 -11.81 9.19 -6.76
C SER A 100 -13.14 8.79 -6.13
N ALA A 101 -13.35 7.51 -5.77
CA ALA A 101 -14.54 7.10 -5.02
C ALA A 101 -14.63 7.71 -3.60
N TYR A 102 -13.54 8.33 -3.12
CA TYR A 102 -13.40 8.86 -1.77
C TYR A 102 -13.10 10.37 -1.72
N HIS A 103 -13.19 11.09 -2.85
CA HIS A 103 -12.84 12.51 -3.01
C HIS A 103 -13.87 13.29 -3.82
#